data_AF-A0A661HA18-F1
#
_entry.id   AF-A0A661HA18-F1
#
_cell.length_a   1.000
_cell.length_b   1.000
_cell.length_c   1.000
_cell.angle_alpha   90.00
_cell.angle_beta   90.00
_cell.angle_gamma   90.00
#
_symmetry.space_group_name_H-M   'P 1'
#
loop_
_entity.id
_entity.type
_entity.pdbx_description
1 polymer ?
#
loop_
_entity_poly.entity_id
_entity_poly.type
_entity_poly.pdbx_seq_one_letter_code
_entity_poly.pdbx_strand_id
1 'polypeptide(L)'
;MSKKMVVIVGMALSLSAGQLMAQATSSTGKVQSSTVTCADLNWSAEVLAANPDIASMCQTVYEKDGKLYAKTSIEVVRVRGNTMTFRPIHTDGTKGDSRSVTLASSWRANIAGREYRASDLARGQQLNVYLPEDRFALAIEDVETEFVVIETVTEMPTTASPLFLIGLAGGAFLALGGMLSGIRRRLS
;
A
#
# COMPACT_ATOMS: atom_id res chain seq x y z
N MET A 1 -55.59 6.55 -55.64
CA MET A 1 -54.33 7.10 -56.20
C MET A 1 -53.20 6.80 -55.23
N SER A 2 -52.27 6.00 -55.73
CA SER A 2 -50.89 5.66 -55.34
C SER A 2 -50.18 6.34 -54.15
N LYS A 3 -49.61 5.48 -53.28
CA LYS A 3 -48.18 5.44 -52.81
C LYS A 3 -47.73 6.56 -51.83
N LYS A 4 -47.06 6.30 -50.70
CA LYS A 4 -45.92 5.39 -50.41
C LYS A 4 -45.58 5.35 -48.89
N MET A 5 -45.19 4.14 -48.42
CA MET A 5 -43.99 3.77 -47.62
C MET A 5 -43.85 4.31 -46.17
N VAL A 6 -43.15 3.68 -45.21
CA VAL A 6 -41.98 2.78 -45.18
C VAL A 6 -42.08 1.89 -43.91
N VAL A 7 -42.20 0.56 -44.02
CA VAL A 7 -41.18 -0.49 -43.84
C VAL A 7 -40.58 -0.61 -42.42
N ILE A 8 -40.90 -1.74 -41.76
CA ILE A 8 -40.22 -2.32 -40.60
C ILE A 8 -39.02 -3.12 -41.12
N VAL A 9 -37.80 -2.75 -40.72
CA VAL A 9 -36.53 -3.49 -40.87
C VAL A 9 -35.97 -3.55 -39.43
N GLY A 10 -35.70 -4.67 -38.76
CA GLY A 10 -35.30 -5.99 -39.22
C GLY A 10 -33.78 -6.10 -39.20
N MET A 11 -33.13 -6.35 -38.06
CA MET A 11 -31.80 -6.97 -38.04
C MET A 11 -31.40 -7.46 -36.64
N ALA A 12 -31.48 -8.77 -36.45
CA ALA A 12 -30.64 -9.49 -35.51
C ALA A 12 -29.25 -9.62 -36.16
N LEU A 13 -28.20 -9.19 -35.45
CA LEU A 13 -26.81 -9.44 -35.80
C LEU A 13 -26.13 -10.06 -34.58
N SER A 14 -26.02 -11.39 -34.63
CA SER A 14 -25.07 -12.18 -33.87
C SER A 14 -23.68 -12.12 -34.53
N LEU A 15 -22.67 -12.44 -33.71
CA LEU A 15 -21.28 -12.80 -34.05
C LEU A 15 -20.29 -11.63 -34.23
N SER A 16 -19.49 -11.42 -33.19
CA SER A 16 -18.06 -11.13 -33.37
C SER A 16 -17.26 -11.79 -32.24
N ALA A 17 -16.52 -12.82 -32.63
CA ALA A 17 -15.46 -13.43 -31.85
C ALA A 17 -14.35 -12.39 -31.61
N GLY A 18 -14.04 -12.14 -30.34
CA GLY A 18 -12.86 -11.40 -29.92
C GLY A 18 -11.89 -12.35 -29.23
N GLN A 19 -10.93 -12.89 -30.00
CA GLN A 19 -9.70 -13.44 -29.44
C GLN A 19 -8.86 -12.27 -28.96
N LEU A 20 -8.67 -12.13 -27.64
CA LEU A 20 -7.63 -11.30 -27.07
C LEU A 20 -6.77 -12.18 -26.16
N MET A 21 -5.63 -12.55 -26.75
CA MET A 21 -4.30 -12.65 -26.17
C MET A 21 -4.18 -12.90 -24.66
N ALA A 22 -3.50 -14.01 -24.37
CA ALA A 22 -2.55 -14.21 -23.28
C ALA A 22 -2.25 -12.96 -22.44
N GLN A 23 -2.74 -12.95 -21.21
CA GLN A 23 -1.93 -12.50 -20.10
C GLN A 23 -1.54 -13.76 -19.33
N ALA A 24 -0.40 -14.31 -19.73
CA ALA A 24 0.50 -14.92 -18.77
C ALA A 24 0.79 -13.81 -17.75
N THR A 25 0.03 -13.80 -16.66
CA THR A 25 0.39 -13.02 -15.49
C THR A 25 1.62 -13.70 -14.92
N SER A 26 2.78 -13.30 -15.44
CA SER A 26 4.05 -13.40 -14.74
C SER A 26 3.78 -12.79 -13.37
N SER A 27 3.65 -13.64 -12.36
CA SER A 27 3.59 -13.24 -10.97
C SER A 27 4.95 -12.67 -10.62
N THR A 28 5.14 -11.39 -10.94
CA THR A 28 6.07 -10.49 -10.28
C THR A 28 5.90 -10.70 -8.78
N GLY A 29 7.02 -10.94 -8.09
CA GLY A 29 7.11 -11.54 -6.77
C GLY A 29 6.01 -11.12 -5.81
N LYS A 30 5.06 -12.04 -5.55
CA LYS A 30 4.26 -11.97 -4.34
C LYS A 30 5.22 -12.11 -3.17
N VAL A 31 5.35 -11.06 -2.35
CA VAL A 31 5.85 -11.19 -0.99
C VAL A 31 4.86 -12.12 -0.28
N GLN A 32 5.20 -13.41 -0.22
CA GLN A 32 4.46 -14.35 0.59
C GLN A 32 4.75 -13.98 2.04
N SER A 33 3.70 -13.65 2.79
CA SER A 33 3.76 -13.72 4.25
C SER A 33 3.99 -15.19 4.58
N SER A 34 5.25 -15.59 4.68
CA SER A 34 5.62 -16.93 5.06
C SER A 34 5.12 -17.17 6.49
N THR A 35 4.65 -18.38 6.77
CA THR A 35 4.26 -18.82 8.13
C THR A 35 5.44 -18.80 9.12
N VAL A 36 6.61 -18.35 8.67
CA VAL A 36 7.85 -18.24 9.43
C VAL A 36 7.72 -17.10 10.42
N THR A 37 7.73 -17.45 11.69
CA THR A 37 7.71 -16.49 12.80
C THR A 37 9.13 -16.19 13.26
N CYS A 38 9.29 -15.16 14.09
CA CYS A 38 10.56 -14.85 14.74
C CYS A 38 11.15 -16.02 15.56
N ALA A 39 10.30 -16.97 15.98
CA ALA A 39 10.72 -18.18 16.70
C ALA A 39 11.33 -19.25 15.79
N ASP A 40 11.03 -19.21 14.49
CA ASP A 40 11.48 -20.19 13.50
C ASP A 40 12.82 -19.79 12.87
N LEU A 41 13.34 -18.60 13.18
CA LEU A 41 14.62 -18.11 12.68
C LEU A 41 15.79 -18.80 13.38
N ASN A 42 16.61 -19.50 12.60
CA ASN A 42 17.83 -20.13 13.09
C ASN A 42 19.01 -19.14 13.00
N TRP A 43 19.15 -18.33 14.04
CA TRP A 43 20.21 -17.34 14.14
C TRP A 43 21.61 -17.96 14.18
N SER A 44 22.55 -17.41 13.43
CA SER A 44 23.95 -17.81 13.56
C SER A 44 24.51 -17.45 14.94
N ALA A 45 25.47 -18.24 15.43
CA ALA A 45 26.08 -18.03 16.75
C ALA A 45 26.76 -16.65 16.86
N GLU A 46 27.29 -16.13 15.75
CA GLU A 46 27.89 -14.79 15.67
C GLU A 46 26.83 -13.69 15.87
N VAL A 47 25.65 -13.84 15.24
CA VAL A 47 24.55 -12.89 15.39
C VAL A 47 24.02 -12.89 16.82
N LEU A 48 23.86 -14.07 17.43
CA LEU A 48 23.44 -14.21 18.83
C LEU A 48 24.47 -13.66 19.82
N ALA A 49 25.76 -13.86 19.57
CA ALA A 49 26.82 -13.30 20.41
C ALA A 49 26.82 -11.76 20.39
N ALA A 50 26.57 -11.16 19.22
CA ALA A 50 26.46 -9.71 19.08
C ALA A 50 25.09 -9.15 19.54
N ASN A 51 24.04 -9.98 19.52
CA ASN A 51 22.66 -9.59 19.78
C ASN A 51 21.93 -10.67 20.61
N PRO A 52 22.24 -10.78 21.92
CA PRO A 52 21.63 -11.79 22.77
C PRO A 52 20.12 -11.59 22.97
N ASP A 53 19.63 -10.37 22.72
CA ASP A 53 18.24 -9.95 22.80
C ASP A 53 17.53 -9.94 21.42
N ILE A 54 18.09 -10.56 20.39
CA ILE A 54 17.52 -10.50 19.03
C ILE A 54 16.08 -11.07 18.98
N ALA A 55 15.79 -12.06 19.82
CA ALA A 55 14.46 -12.65 19.94
C ALA A 55 13.42 -11.64 20.49
N SER A 56 13.81 -10.78 21.44
CA SER A 56 12.92 -9.74 21.99
C SER A 56 12.82 -8.51 21.09
N MET A 57 13.68 -8.38 20.09
CA MET A 57 13.66 -7.28 19.11
C MET A 57 12.91 -7.63 17.81
N CYS A 58 12.81 -8.92 17.47
CA CYS A 58 12.19 -9.36 16.22
C CYS A 58 10.69 -9.08 16.25
N GLN A 59 10.23 -8.21 15.35
CA GLN A 59 8.81 -7.85 15.24
C GLN A 59 8.10 -8.69 14.18
N THR A 60 8.74 -8.90 13.04
CA THR A 60 8.17 -9.61 11.89
C THR A 60 9.30 -10.17 11.04
N VAL A 61 9.05 -11.31 10.39
CA VAL A 61 9.97 -11.92 9.44
C VAL A 61 9.50 -11.63 8.01
N TYR A 62 10.44 -11.33 7.13
CA TYR A 62 10.23 -11.13 5.71
C TYR A 62 11.10 -12.11 4.95
N GLU A 63 10.54 -12.76 3.94
CA GLU A 63 11.29 -13.59 3.00
C GLU A 63 11.51 -12.81 1.71
N LYS A 64 12.76 -12.71 1.27
CA LYS A 64 13.11 -12.10 -0.01
C LYS A 64 14.28 -12.83 -0.65
N ASP A 65 14.13 -13.17 -1.92
CA ASP A 65 15.13 -13.94 -2.70
C ASP A 65 15.54 -15.26 -2.02
N GLY A 66 14.59 -15.91 -1.33
CA GLY A 66 14.81 -17.13 -0.55
C GLY A 66 15.64 -16.94 0.73
N LYS A 67 15.87 -15.69 1.15
CA LYS A 67 16.55 -15.34 2.41
C LYS A 67 15.56 -14.72 3.39
N LEU A 68 15.68 -15.13 4.65
CA LEU A 68 14.86 -14.62 5.74
C LEU A 68 15.52 -13.40 6.39
N TYR A 69 14.70 -12.38 6.63
CA TYR A 69 15.09 -11.12 7.26
C TYR A 69 14.15 -10.83 8.43
N ALA A 70 14.71 -10.57 9.61
CA ALA A 70 13.92 -10.04 10.71
C ALA A 70 13.86 -8.52 10.65
N LYS A 71 12.65 -7.98 10.64
CA LYS A 71 12.41 -6.56 10.87
C LYS A 71 12.51 -6.27 12.36
N THR A 72 13.35 -5.30 12.69
CA THR A 72 13.53 -4.78 14.05
C THR A 72 13.50 -3.26 14.04
N SER A 73 13.19 -2.65 15.18
CA SER A 73 13.28 -1.20 15.35
C SER A 73 14.50 -0.84 16.18
N ILE A 74 15.22 0.20 15.76
CA ILE A 74 16.40 0.71 16.46
C ILE A 74 16.32 2.23 16.60
N GLU A 75 16.94 2.77 17.64
CA GLU A 75 17.15 4.20 17.84
C GLU A 75 18.61 4.56 17.60
N VAL A 76 18.84 5.59 16.78
CA VAL A 76 20.19 6.09 16.50
C VAL A 76 20.71 6.87 17.70
N VAL A 77 21.77 6.38 18.34
CA VAL A 77 22.42 7.07 19.46
C VAL A 77 23.46 8.06 18.94
N ARG A 78 24.22 7.65 17.92
CA ARG A 78 25.32 8.45 17.37
C ARG A 78 25.75 7.89 16.02
N VAL A 79 26.18 8.77 15.12
CA VAL A 79 26.90 8.37 13.91
C VAL A 79 28.28 9.04 13.90
N ARG A 80 29.31 8.27 13.53
CA ARG A 80 30.67 8.78 13.28
C ARG A 80 31.18 8.19 11.96
N GLY A 81 31.28 9.02 10.93
CA GLY A 81 31.57 8.54 9.58
C GLY A 81 30.49 7.56 9.13
N ASN A 82 30.87 6.30 8.90
CA ASN A 82 29.93 5.23 8.53
C ASN A 82 29.66 4.21 9.66
N THR A 83 30.14 4.51 10.88
CA THR A 83 29.87 3.71 12.07
C THR A 83 28.69 4.31 12.80
N MET A 84 27.60 3.55 12.90
CA MET A 84 26.40 3.92 13.62
C MET A 84 26.38 3.20 14.96
N THR A 85 26.27 3.97 16.05
CA THR A 85 25.87 3.47 17.36
C THR A 85 24.36 3.57 17.47
N PHE A 86 23.70 2.47 17.74
CA PHE A 86 22.25 2.38 17.88
C PHE A 86 21.86 1.67 19.18
N ARG A 87 20.60 1.82 19.57
CA ARG A 87 19.98 1.09 20.67
C ARG A 87 18.77 0.34 20.12
N PRO A 88 18.67 -0.98 20.32
CA PRO A 88 17.51 -1.70 19.86
C PRO A 88 16.27 -1.38 20.69
N ILE A 89 15.11 -1.45 20.05
CA ILE A 89 13.80 -1.33 20.69
C ILE A 89 13.16 -2.71 20.68
N HIS A 90 12.83 -3.21 21.87
CA HIS A 90 12.14 -4.48 22.03
C HIS A 90 10.66 -4.37 21.68
N THR A 91 10.00 -5.51 21.52
CA THR A 91 8.55 -5.59 21.28
C THR A 91 7.70 -5.03 22.42
N ASP A 92 8.23 -5.00 23.65
CA ASP A 92 7.60 -4.37 24.82
C ASP A 92 7.84 -2.84 24.91
N GLY A 93 8.58 -2.27 23.95
CA GLY A 93 8.94 -0.86 23.91
C GLY A 93 10.13 -0.47 24.79
N THR A 94 10.69 -1.39 25.58
CA THR A 94 11.93 -1.15 26.31
C THR A 94 13.10 -1.06 25.34
N LYS A 95 14.17 -0.40 25.77
CA LYS A 95 15.37 -0.23 24.96
C LYS A 95 16.48 -1.14 25.48
N GLY A 96 17.09 -1.91 24.59
CA GLY A 96 18.21 -2.79 24.94
C GLY A 96 19.54 -2.05 25.04
N ASP A 97 20.64 -2.81 25.03
CA ASP A 97 21.99 -2.25 25.14
C ASP A 97 22.46 -1.60 23.84
N SER A 98 23.27 -0.54 23.98
CA SER A 98 23.76 0.21 22.82
C SER A 98 24.89 -0.53 22.11
N ARG A 99 24.80 -0.64 20.78
CA ARG A 99 25.73 -1.37 19.92
C ARG A 99 26.22 -0.50 18.79
N SER A 100 27.37 -0.84 18.22
CA SER A 100 27.90 -0.13 17.06
C SER A 100 28.10 -1.09 15.88
N VAL A 101 27.74 -0.61 14.69
CA VAL A 101 27.94 -1.33 13.44
C VAL A 101 28.57 -0.38 12.42
N THR A 102 29.56 -0.89 11.68
CA THR A 102 30.12 -0.19 10.53
C THR A 102 29.36 -0.64 9.30
N LEU A 103 28.67 0.30 8.68
CA LEU A 103 27.84 0.03 7.51
C LEU A 103 28.70 0.02 6.24
N ALA A 104 28.14 -0.39 5.11
CA ALA A 104 28.75 -0.16 3.81
C ALA A 104 28.54 1.31 3.39
N SER A 105 29.44 1.90 2.60
CA SER A 105 29.29 3.29 2.12
C SER A 105 28.09 3.48 1.17
N SER A 106 27.66 2.39 0.55
CA SER A 106 26.45 2.31 -0.28
C SER A 106 25.16 2.18 0.52
N TRP A 107 25.23 1.91 1.82
CA TRP A 107 24.04 1.70 2.65
C TRP A 107 23.16 2.96 2.71
N ARG A 108 21.85 2.78 2.59
CA ARG A 108 20.84 3.84 2.65
C ARG A 108 19.71 3.44 3.57
N ALA A 109 19.25 4.36 4.41
CA ALA A 109 18.04 4.21 5.19
C ALA A 109 16.85 4.82 4.47
N ASN A 110 15.77 4.05 4.29
CA ASN A 110 14.49 4.57 3.81
C ASN A 110 13.68 5.09 5.01
N ILE A 111 13.51 6.41 5.10
CA ILE A 111 12.66 7.06 6.10
C ILE A 111 11.62 7.90 5.36
N ALA A 112 10.34 7.53 5.52
CA ALA A 112 9.22 8.21 4.89
C ALA A 112 9.37 8.34 3.36
N GLY A 113 9.85 7.28 2.69
CA GLY A 113 10.03 7.24 1.23
C GLY A 113 11.25 8.02 0.72
N ARG A 114 12.11 8.49 1.62
CA ARG A 114 13.37 9.15 1.26
C ARG A 114 14.56 8.33 1.73
N GLU A 115 15.57 8.23 0.89
CA GLU A 115 16.82 7.58 1.21
C GLU A 115 17.79 8.54 1.93
N TYR A 116 18.40 8.07 3.01
CA TYR A 116 19.39 8.78 3.80
C TYR A 116 20.68 7.98 3.90
N ARG A 117 21.84 8.64 3.83
CA ARG A 117 23.10 7.98 4.15
C ARG A 117 23.20 7.82 5.66
N ALA A 118 24.05 6.88 6.12
CA ALA A 118 24.33 6.72 7.54
C ALA A 118 24.74 8.04 8.22
N SER A 119 25.60 8.83 7.56
CA SER A 119 26.06 10.14 8.02
C SER A 119 24.96 11.18 8.24
N ASP A 120 23.83 11.02 7.56
CA ASP A 120 22.74 12.00 7.53
C ASP A 120 21.68 11.68 8.59
N LEU A 121 21.83 10.55 9.29
CA LEU A 121 20.92 10.14 10.36
C LEU A 121 21.11 11.01 11.60
N ALA A 122 20.00 11.49 12.13
CA ALA A 122 19.99 12.28 13.35
C ALA A 122 20.00 11.37 14.59
N ARG A 123 20.60 11.85 15.68
CA ARG A 123 20.44 11.22 16.99
C ARG A 123 18.97 11.22 17.42
N GLY A 124 18.53 10.13 18.04
CA GLY A 124 17.17 9.93 18.54
C GLY A 124 16.19 9.46 17.45
N GLN A 125 16.64 9.36 16.21
CA GLN A 125 15.82 8.88 15.12
C GLN A 125 15.58 7.37 15.26
N GLN A 126 14.33 6.95 15.10
CA GLN A 126 13.96 5.54 15.09
C GLN A 126 13.88 5.03 13.66
N LEU A 127 14.46 3.86 13.42
CA LEU A 127 14.56 3.24 12.11
C LEU A 127 14.05 1.80 12.18
N ASN A 128 13.37 1.37 11.13
CA ASN A 128 13.11 -0.04 10.88
C ASN A 128 14.27 -0.58 10.05
N VAL A 129 14.90 -1.64 10.54
CA VAL A 129 16.05 -2.27 9.90
C VAL A 129 15.82 -3.76 9.75
N TYR A 130 16.38 -4.32 8.68
CA TYR A 130 16.23 -5.73 8.34
C TYR A 130 17.55 -6.45 8.64
N LEU A 131 17.51 -7.40 9.57
CA LEU A 131 18.66 -8.21 9.95
C LEU A 131 18.55 -9.58 9.27
N PRO A 132 19.52 -10.00 8.46
CA PRO A 132 19.54 -11.36 7.92
C PRO A 132 19.95 -12.37 9.00
N GLU A 133 19.51 -13.62 8.85
CA GLU A 133 19.79 -14.70 9.82
C GLU A 133 21.26 -15.12 9.88
N ASP A 134 22.00 -14.94 8.77
CA ASP A 134 23.34 -15.49 8.56
C ASP A 134 24.46 -14.56 9.02
N ARG A 135 24.24 -13.24 9.06
CA ARG A 135 25.28 -12.24 9.35
C ARG A 135 24.75 -10.98 10.00
N PHE A 136 25.58 -10.31 10.79
CA PHE A 136 25.23 -9.01 11.35
C PHE A 136 25.41 -7.89 10.31
N ALA A 137 24.36 -7.65 9.54
CA ALA A 137 24.28 -6.52 8.62
C ALA A 137 22.91 -5.86 8.74
N LEU A 138 22.87 -4.53 8.69
CA LEU A 138 21.62 -3.82 8.45
C LEU A 138 21.39 -3.89 6.95
N ALA A 139 20.60 -4.85 6.48
CA ALA A 139 20.10 -4.82 5.13
C ALA A 139 19.01 -3.75 5.07
N ILE A 140 19.09 -2.91 4.05
CA ILE A 140 17.97 -2.05 3.68
C ILE A 140 17.71 -2.38 2.24
N GLU A 141 16.65 -3.12 2.06
CA GLU A 141 16.08 -3.29 0.76
C GLU A 141 14.67 -2.75 0.84
N ASP A 142 14.29 -2.02 -0.21
CA ASP A 142 12.91 -1.61 -0.41
C ASP A 142 12.04 -2.86 -0.29
N VAL A 143 11.45 -3.03 0.88
CA VAL A 143 10.02 -3.23 0.83
C VAL A 143 9.52 -1.92 0.24
N GLU A 144 9.22 -1.95 -1.05
CA GLU A 144 8.00 -1.30 -1.48
C GLU A 144 6.94 -1.87 -0.54
N THR A 145 6.78 -1.26 0.63
CA THR A 145 5.46 -1.00 1.13
C THR A 145 4.84 -0.19 0.00
N GLU A 146 4.31 -0.91 -1.00
CA GLU A 146 2.91 -0.75 -1.32
C GLU A 146 2.26 -0.64 0.05
N PHE A 147 2.13 0.60 0.50
CA PHE A 147 1.16 0.91 1.49
C PHE A 147 -0.06 0.21 0.91
N VAL A 148 -0.47 -0.89 1.53
CA VAL A 148 -1.87 -0.99 1.83
C VAL A 148 -2.11 0.29 2.61
N VAL A 149 -2.34 1.37 1.87
CA VAL A 149 -3.48 2.23 2.05
C VAL A 149 -4.49 1.20 2.48
N ILE A 150 -4.68 1.09 3.79
CA ILE A 150 -6.00 0.80 4.29
C ILE A 150 -6.80 1.70 3.38
N GLU A 151 -7.51 1.10 2.41
CA GLU A 151 -8.67 1.76 1.87
C GLU A 151 -9.39 2.12 3.15
N THR A 152 -9.15 3.34 3.62
CA THR A 152 -10.18 4.10 4.22
C THR A 152 -11.20 4.02 3.11
N VAL A 153 -12.10 3.05 3.25
CA VAL A 153 -13.47 3.16 2.84
C VAL A 153 -14.02 4.37 3.62
N THR A 154 -13.43 5.54 3.41
CA THR A 154 -14.12 6.77 3.16
C THR A 154 -14.69 6.65 1.75
N GLU A 155 -15.51 5.61 1.53
CA GLU A 155 -16.86 5.94 1.13
C GLU A 155 -17.32 6.98 2.17
N MET A 156 -17.19 8.26 1.84
CA MET A 156 -18.06 9.24 2.46
C MET A 156 -19.45 8.58 2.40
N PRO A 157 -20.18 8.44 3.52
CA PRO A 157 -21.52 7.86 3.42
C PRO A 157 -22.22 8.68 2.35
N THR A 158 -22.63 8.03 1.26
CA THR A 158 -23.25 8.66 0.10
C THR A 158 -24.56 9.26 0.58
N THR A 159 -24.46 10.43 1.20
CA THR A 159 -25.55 11.20 1.81
C THR A 159 -26.04 12.24 0.82
N ALA A 160 -25.89 11.96 -0.48
CA ALA A 160 -26.78 12.49 -1.49
C ALA A 160 -28.15 11.82 -1.31
N SER A 161 -28.90 12.30 -0.34
CA SER A 161 -30.32 12.01 -0.23
C SER A 161 -30.99 12.20 -1.61
N PRO A 162 -31.94 11.34 -2.02
CA PRO A 162 -32.59 11.44 -3.33
C PRO A 162 -33.51 12.67 -3.46
N LEU A 163 -33.38 13.67 -2.59
CA LEU A 163 -34.11 14.94 -2.65
C LEU A 163 -33.89 15.67 -3.98
N PHE A 164 -32.72 15.54 -4.60
CA PHE A 164 -32.48 16.08 -5.94
C PHE A 164 -33.41 15.46 -6.99
N LEU A 165 -33.69 14.15 -6.89
CA LEU A 165 -34.61 13.48 -7.80
C LEU A 165 -36.07 13.90 -7.57
N ILE A 166 -36.47 14.10 -6.31
CA ILE A 166 -37.81 14.61 -5.96
C ILE A 166 -37.97 16.06 -6.44
N GLY A 167 -36.95 16.90 -6.27
CA GLY A 167 -36.93 18.27 -6.77
C GLY A 167 -37.02 18.33 -8.30
N LEU A 168 -36.31 17.45 -9.00
CA LEU A 168 -36.37 17.37 -10.46
C LEU A 168 -37.75 16.93 -10.95
N ALA A 169 -38.32 15.88 -10.34
CA ALA A 169 -39.67 15.42 -10.66
C ALA A 169 -40.73 16.50 -10.40
N GLY A 170 -40.67 17.20 -9.26
CA GLY A 170 -41.56 18.32 -8.95
C GLY A 170 -41.42 19.49 -9.94
N GLY A 171 -40.19 19.85 -10.29
CA GLY A 171 -39.91 20.89 -11.29
C GLY A 171 -40.47 20.54 -12.67
N ALA A 172 -40.35 19.29 -13.10
CA ALA A 172 -40.91 18.82 -14.37
C ALA A 172 -42.44 18.94 -14.42
N PHE A 173 -43.15 18.58 -13.34
CA PHE A 173 -44.61 18.72 -13.28
C PHE A 173 -45.06 20.19 -13.28
N LEU A 174 -44.35 21.09 -12.59
CA LEU A 174 -44.66 22.52 -12.62
C LEU A 174 -44.44 23.14 -14.00
N ALA A 175 -43.35 22.78 -14.69
CA ALA A 175 -43.08 23.26 -16.04
C ALA A 175 -44.18 22.80 -17.02
N LEU A 176 -44.61 21.54 -16.92
CA LEU A 176 -45.63 20.96 -17.79
C LEU A 176 -47.01 21.57 -17.51
N GLY A 177 -47.36 21.79 -16.24
CA GLY A 177 -48.59 22.49 -15.85
C GLY A 177 -48.62 23.96 -16.31
N GLY A 178 -47.48 24.66 -16.23
CA GLY A 178 -47.33 26.03 -16.74
C GLY A 178 -47.51 26.09 -18.26
N MET A 179 -46.89 25.16 -18.99
CA MET A 179 -47.02 25.06 -20.44
C MET A 179 -48.46 24.80 -20.89
N LEU A 180 -49.15 23.83 -20.28
CA LEU A 180 -50.55 23.52 -20.59
C LEU A 180 -51.47 24.70 -20.26
N SER A 181 -51.24 25.39 -19.15
CA SER A 181 -52.00 26.59 -18.78
C SER A 181 -51.77 27.74 -19.76
N GLY A 182 -50.53 27.92 -20.23
CA GLY A 182 -50.20 28.92 -21.24
C GLY A 182 -50.85 28.64 -22.60
N ILE A 183 -50.86 27.37 -23.03
CA ILE A 183 -51.55 26.94 -24.25
C ILE A 183 -53.06 27.18 -24.13
N ARG A 184 -53.67 26.82 -22.99
CA ARG A 184 -55.10 27.05 -22.75
C ARG A 184 -55.47 28.53 -22.80
N ARG A 185 -54.64 29.43 -22.25
CA ARG A 185 -54.89 30.89 -22.31
C ARG A 185 -54.73 31.49 -23.70
N ARG A 186 -54.02 30.82 -24.62
CA ARG A 186 -53.87 31.27 -26.01
C ARG A 186 -54.98 30.74 -26.94
N LEU A 187 -55.67 29.69 -26.53
CA LEU A 187 -56.76 29.04 -27.28
C LEU A 187 -58.16 29.46 -26.80
N SER A 188 -58.25 30.24 -25.71
CA SER A 188 -59.47 30.90 -25.23
C SER A 188 -59.43 32.38 -25.55
#